data_AF-A0A816C8N6-F1
#
_entry.id   AF-A0A816C8N6-F1
#
_cell.length_a   1.000
_cell.length_b   1.000
_cell.length_c   1.000
_cell.angle_alpha   90.00
_cell.angle_beta   90.00
_cell.angle_gamma   90.00
#
_symmetry.space_group_name_H-M   'P 1'
#
loop_
_entity.id
_entity.type
_entity.pdbx_description
1 polymer ?
#
loop_
_entity_poly.entity_id
_entity_poly.type
_entity_poly.pdbx_seq_one_letter_code
_entity_poly.pdbx_strand_id
1 'polypeptide(L)'
;MAKAINNYPKNDHHPFGNDCEILEQGSSNVQVDRISRFLLECPEAASSVHKYLQKNYAKSNQQQQFVQPVNSTPKRGRPLDESGGSINNGREHRKYPRKEPQQSSSPMLSDERQHQEINQATTTNRKRISFNQLKHAVSSNLPCFFIEFTSNADRNSIPTAIHASDLIFKELQSKGVLINRFTLVGWAGKKLKLGVNNKEDYAILVSTDNWPTKINGIDIVVVKPKYIPDSFALVVRYVPRDLEENFVSNEIQRTIASADRIKRIHYSYQRRTDDYRFDVKDYSEYNAVLQLGRIAIGHSWLSITKFYPGNRLAYCTRCWRIGHLRNTCNAESKCRICLENLNIDTPHMCNNESKCAQCDGKHHSLDSQCQVLKEYKDQLKEDVEDAIQKGLLQRFSPQEKSPSFERREQDFPPLTASDNHSNEKWNTA
;
A
#
# COMPACT_ATOMS: atom_id res chain seq x y z
N MET A 1 0.05 -4.93 -69.90
CA MET A 1 -1.37 -4.91 -69.49
C MET A 1 -1.45 -4.66 -67.99
N ALA A 2 -2.22 -3.64 -67.61
CA ALA A 2 -2.66 -3.23 -66.27
C ALA A 2 -1.61 -3.00 -65.14
N LYS A 3 -1.21 -1.73 -64.98
CA LYS A 3 -0.72 -1.14 -63.72
C LYS A 3 -1.94 -0.68 -62.91
N ALA A 4 -2.01 -1.05 -61.62
CA ALA A 4 -2.99 -0.52 -60.68
C ALA A 4 -2.41 0.69 -59.95
N ILE A 5 -3.07 1.83 -60.13
CA ILE A 5 -2.86 3.12 -59.45
C ILE A 5 -3.95 3.21 -58.40
N ASN A 6 -3.59 3.37 -57.12
CA ASN A 6 -4.55 3.74 -56.08
C ASN A 6 -4.26 5.16 -55.60
N ASN A 7 -5.22 6.02 -55.90
CA ASN A 7 -5.33 7.41 -55.50
C ASN A 7 -5.79 7.49 -54.04
N TYR A 8 -5.13 8.33 -53.23
CA TYR A 8 -5.70 8.92 -52.03
C TYR A 8 -5.88 10.43 -52.27
N PRO A 9 -7.03 11.02 -51.93
CA PRO A 9 -7.27 12.43 -52.17
C PRO A 9 -6.57 13.31 -51.13
N LYS A 10 -5.99 14.39 -51.64
CA LYS A 10 -5.53 15.57 -50.90
C LYS A 10 -6.73 16.34 -50.38
N ASN A 11 -6.70 16.75 -49.12
CA ASN A 11 -7.52 17.85 -48.62
C ASN A 11 -6.56 18.96 -48.18
N ASP A 12 -6.55 20.04 -48.96
CA ASP A 12 -6.04 21.36 -48.60
C ASP A 12 -7.23 22.28 -48.27
N HIS A 13 -6.93 23.39 -47.57
CA HIS A 13 -7.75 24.50 -47.08
C HIS A 13 -8.02 24.46 -45.56
N HIS A 14 -7.93 25.53 -44.78
CA HIS A 14 -7.15 26.78 -44.75
C HIS A 14 -7.35 27.36 -43.29
N PRO A 15 -6.76 28.49 -42.87
CA PRO A 15 -6.48 28.78 -41.47
C PRO A 15 -7.56 29.68 -40.84
N PHE A 16 -7.83 29.46 -39.56
CA PHE A 16 -8.43 30.49 -38.70
C PHE A 16 -7.55 30.64 -37.46
N GLY A 17 -6.87 31.78 -37.39
CA GLY A 17 -6.47 32.36 -36.13
C GLY A 17 -7.68 33.03 -35.48
N ASN A 18 -7.76 32.91 -34.16
CA ASN A 18 -7.85 34.03 -33.23
C ASN A 18 -7.98 33.46 -31.82
N ASP A 19 -7.00 33.83 -30.99
CA ASP A 19 -7.16 34.31 -29.61
C ASP A 19 -8.32 33.72 -28.81
N CYS A 20 -7.99 32.78 -27.92
CA CYS A 20 -8.80 32.56 -26.73
C CYS A 20 -7.91 32.48 -25.51
N GLU A 21 -8.09 33.50 -24.67
CA GLU A 21 -7.44 33.73 -23.41
C GLU A 21 -7.56 32.56 -22.44
N ILE A 22 -6.54 32.54 -21.59
CA ILE A 22 -6.39 31.82 -20.34
C ILE A 22 -7.69 31.80 -19.52
N LEU A 23 -8.13 30.62 -19.07
CA LEU A 23 -8.91 30.50 -17.85
C LEU A 23 -8.51 29.25 -17.07
N GLU A 24 -8.28 29.52 -15.79
CA GLU A 24 -7.40 28.82 -14.88
C GLU A 24 -8.03 27.63 -14.16
N GLN A 25 -7.14 26.83 -13.61
CA GLN A 25 -7.33 25.85 -12.55
C GLN A 25 -7.93 26.53 -11.30
N GLY A 26 -8.95 25.92 -10.67
CA GLY A 26 -9.46 26.42 -9.38
C GLY A 26 -10.71 25.73 -8.85
N SER A 27 -10.70 24.42 -8.62
CA SER A 27 -11.92 23.69 -8.19
C SER A 27 -12.20 23.70 -6.67
N SER A 28 -11.23 24.00 -5.80
CA SER A 28 -11.45 23.97 -4.33
C SER A 28 -11.76 25.35 -3.73
N ASN A 29 -11.08 26.42 -4.19
CA ASN A 29 -11.33 27.78 -3.69
C ASN A 29 -12.69 28.34 -4.15
N VAL A 30 -13.20 27.89 -5.31
CA VAL A 30 -14.52 28.32 -5.82
C VAL A 30 -15.67 27.85 -4.93
N GLN A 31 -15.53 26.71 -4.23
CA GLN A 31 -16.56 26.24 -3.31
C GLN A 31 -16.57 27.05 -2.00
N VAL A 32 -15.39 27.38 -1.46
CA VAL A 32 -15.28 28.21 -0.24
C VAL A 32 -15.76 29.64 -0.51
N ASP A 33 -15.44 30.20 -1.67
CA ASP A 33 -15.83 31.56 -2.05
C ASP A 33 -17.34 31.66 -2.36
N ARG A 34 -17.92 30.61 -2.97
CA ARG A 34 -19.39 30.50 -3.16
C ARG A 34 -20.14 30.38 -1.85
N ILE A 35 -19.65 29.57 -0.91
CA ILE A 35 -20.26 29.43 0.41
C ILE A 35 -20.14 30.76 1.18
N SER A 36 -18.98 31.43 1.10
CA SER A 36 -18.77 32.72 1.76
C SER A 36 -19.69 33.82 1.20
N ARG A 37 -19.85 33.91 -0.13
CA ARG A 37 -20.83 34.86 -0.73
C ARG A 37 -22.26 34.51 -0.37
N PHE A 38 -22.64 33.24 -0.43
CA PHE A 38 -23.98 32.80 -0.05
C PHE A 38 -24.33 33.16 1.41
N LEU A 39 -23.37 33.01 2.33
CA LEU A 39 -23.56 33.39 3.73
C LEU A 39 -23.60 34.91 3.95
N LEU A 40 -23.00 35.71 3.08
CA LEU A 40 -23.11 37.17 3.09
C LEU A 40 -24.45 37.67 2.52
N GLU A 41 -24.98 36.97 1.50
CA GLU A 41 -26.24 37.32 0.84
C GLU A 41 -27.48 36.84 1.61
N CYS A 42 -27.34 35.84 2.50
CA CYS A 42 -28.45 35.26 3.27
C CYS A 42 -28.17 35.31 4.80
N PRO A 43 -28.54 36.41 5.49
CA PRO A 43 -28.28 36.58 6.93
C PRO A 43 -28.93 35.50 7.81
N GLU A 44 -30.09 35.00 7.39
CA GLU A 44 -30.81 33.92 8.09
C GLU A 44 -30.03 32.60 8.03
N ALA A 45 -29.47 32.25 6.86
CA ALA A 45 -28.64 31.07 6.68
C ALA A 45 -27.34 31.16 7.50
N ALA A 46 -26.71 32.34 7.52
CA ALA A 46 -25.54 32.60 8.37
C ALA A 46 -25.86 32.44 9.86
N SER A 47 -27.02 32.94 10.31
CA SER A 47 -27.49 32.77 11.70
C SER A 47 -27.74 31.30 12.05
N SER A 48 -28.31 30.52 11.13
CA SER A 48 -28.53 29.08 11.31
C SER A 48 -27.22 28.30 11.38
N VAL A 49 -26.25 28.60 10.51
CA VAL A 49 -24.90 27.99 10.54
C VAL A 49 -24.17 28.36 11.83
N HIS A 50 -24.24 29.61 12.26
CA HIS A 50 -23.63 30.07 13.50
C HIS A 50 -24.24 29.40 14.74
N LYS A 51 -25.58 29.31 14.82
CA LYS A 51 -26.28 28.58 15.89
C LYS A 51 -25.89 27.10 15.91
N TYR A 52 -25.74 26.48 14.73
CA TYR A 52 -25.29 25.09 14.61
C TYR A 52 -23.86 24.91 15.15
N LEU A 53 -22.94 25.80 14.77
CA LEU A 53 -21.55 25.77 15.24
C LEU A 53 -21.47 26.02 16.76
N GLN A 54 -22.20 26.99 17.31
CA GLN A 54 -22.25 27.25 18.75
C GLN A 54 -22.81 26.06 19.54
N LYS A 55 -23.86 25.40 19.04
CA LYS A 55 -24.45 24.21 19.67
C LYS A 55 -23.46 23.05 19.71
N ASN A 56 -22.64 22.89 18.69
CA ASN A 56 -21.62 21.85 18.65
C ASN A 56 -20.39 22.18 19.51
N TYR A 57 -20.00 23.46 19.58
CA TYR A 57 -18.92 23.93 20.44
C TYR A 57 -19.28 23.77 21.93
N ALA A 58 -20.52 24.06 22.32
CA ALA A 58 -21.00 23.86 23.69
C ALA A 58 -21.02 22.36 24.11
N LYS A 59 -21.38 21.47 23.18
CA LYS A 59 -21.35 20.01 23.41
C LYS A 59 -19.92 19.46 23.59
N SER A 60 -18.94 20.05 22.89
CA SER A 60 -17.52 19.69 23.02
C SER A 60 -16.97 19.98 24.42
N ASN A 61 -17.42 21.05 25.07
CA ASN A 61 -16.91 21.45 26.39
C ASN A 61 -17.57 20.70 27.57
N GLN A 62 -18.77 20.13 27.40
CA GLN A 62 -19.40 19.33 28.45
C GLN A 62 -18.84 17.90 28.56
N GLN A 63 -18.14 17.39 27.54
CA GLN A 63 -17.57 16.03 27.55
C GLN A 63 -16.19 15.90 28.24
N GLN A 64 -15.64 16.98 28.81
CA GLN A 64 -14.34 16.95 29.49
C GLN A 64 -14.39 16.75 31.01
N GLN A 65 -15.57 16.54 31.62
CA GLN A 65 -15.67 16.25 33.05
C GLN A 65 -16.55 15.02 33.27
N PHE A 66 -15.97 14.02 33.95
CA PHE A 66 -16.52 12.69 34.32
C PHE A 66 -16.43 11.57 33.27
N VAL A 67 -15.33 10.79 33.32
CA VAL A 67 -15.37 9.35 33.04
C VAL A 67 -14.40 8.62 33.98
N GLN A 68 -14.92 7.74 34.82
CA GLN A 68 -14.14 6.73 35.55
C GLN A 68 -13.95 5.47 34.69
N PRO A 69 -12.88 4.68 34.86
CA PRO A 69 -12.56 3.57 33.97
C PRO A 69 -13.35 2.32 34.35
N VAL A 70 -14.10 1.76 33.38
CA VAL A 70 -14.65 0.41 33.47
C VAL A 70 -13.79 -0.52 32.62
N ASN A 71 -13.30 -1.58 33.26
CA ASN A 71 -12.47 -2.62 32.66
C ASN A 71 -13.26 -3.53 31.71
N SER A 72 -12.49 -4.12 30.77
CA SER A 72 -12.72 -5.37 30.02
C SER A 72 -13.40 -5.31 28.63
N THR A 73 -12.57 -5.46 27.59
CA THR A 73 -12.85 -6.29 26.40
C THR A 73 -11.52 -6.71 25.74
N PRO A 74 -11.45 -7.89 25.08
CA PRO A 74 -10.19 -8.55 24.77
C PRO A 74 -9.51 -8.03 23.49
N LYS A 75 -8.24 -7.64 23.62
CA LYS A 75 -7.33 -7.24 22.56
C LYS A 75 -6.96 -8.43 21.65
N ARG A 76 -7.41 -8.45 20.39
CA ARG A 76 -6.76 -9.24 19.31
C ARG A 76 -6.85 -8.52 17.96
N GLY A 77 -5.90 -7.64 17.68
CA GLY A 77 -5.60 -7.27 16.29
C GLY A 77 -4.87 -8.43 15.63
N ARG A 78 -5.52 -9.14 14.68
CA ARG A 78 -4.86 -10.20 13.91
C ARG A 78 -4.07 -9.59 12.74
N PRO A 79 -2.79 -9.91 12.56
CA PRO A 79 -2.03 -9.51 11.38
C PRO A 79 -2.67 -10.08 10.10
N LEU A 80 -2.77 -9.26 9.06
CA LEU A 80 -3.18 -9.68 7.72
C LEU A 80 -2.15 -10.69 7.18
N ASP A 81 -2.63 -11.87 6.79
CA ASP A 81 -1.80 -12.92 6.19
C ASP A 81 -1.53 -12.62 4.70
N GLU A 82 -0.34 -13.00 4.24
CA GLU A 82 0.30 -12.53 3.00
C GLU A 82 -0.37 -13.09 1.73
N SER A 83 -1.31 -12.33 1.16
CA SER A 83 -1.90 -12.60 -0.18
C SER A 83 -1.33 -11.66 -1.26
N GLY A 84 -0.03 -11.37 -1.18
CA GLY A 84 0.67 -10.45 -2.08
C GLY A 84 1.67 -11.18 -2.97
N GLY A 85 1.19 -12.07 -3.85
CA GLY A 85 2.06 -12.75 -4.81
C GLY A 85 1.45 -14.02 -5.39
N SER A 86 0.35 -13.92 -6.13
CA SER A 86 -0.11 -15.04 -6.97
C SER A 86 0.39 -14.85 -8.40
N ILE A 87 1.39 -15.66 -8.78
CA ILE A 87 1.67 -15.95 -10.19
C ILE A 87 0.73 -17.10 -10.54
N ASN A 88 -0.21 -16.84 -11.45
CA ASN A 88 -1.14 -17.84 -11.99
C ASN A 88 -0.36 -18.99 -12.62
N ASN A 89 -0.49 -20.19 -12.05
CA ASN A 89 -0.31 -21.45 -12.77
C ASN A 89 -1.50 -22.35 -12.42
N GLY A 90 -2.48 -22.41 -13.32
CA GLY A 90 -3.60 -23.33 -13.22
C GLY A 90 -3.10 -24.76 -13.36
N ARG A 91 -3.10 -25.51 -12.25
CA ARG A 91 -3.14 -26.97 -12.28
C ARG A 91 -4.09 -27.46 -11.19
N GLU A 92 -5.06 -28.25 -11.63
CA GLU A 92 -6.06 -28.91 -10.81
C GLU A 92 -5.40 -29.90 -9.85
N HIS A 93 -5.53 -29.68 -8.54
CA HIS A 93 -5.05 -30.62 -7.53
C HIS A 93 -6.10 -31.71 -7.27
N ARG A 94 -5.76 -32.95 -7.65
CA ARG A 94 -6.41 -34.18 -7.18
C ARG A 94 -6.31 -34.29 -5.66
N LYS A 95 -7.45 -34.47 -4.99
CA LYS A 95 -7.57 -34.73 -3.55
C LYS A 95 -7.19 -36.18 -3.25
N TYR A 96 -6.23 -36.39 -2.35
CA TYR A 96 -6.02 -37.70 -1.71
C TYR A 96 -6.70 -37.73 -0.33
N PRO A 97 -7.34 -38.85 0.06
CA PRO A 97 -8.01 -38.97 1.36
C PRO A 97 -6.98 -39.15 2.49
N ARG A 98 -7.15 -38.37 3.55
CA ARG A 98 -6.35 -38.36 4.78
C ARG A 98 -6.86 -39.47 5.72
N LYS A 99 -6.01 -40.44 6.07
CA LYS A 99 -6.30 -41.43 7.13
C LYS A 99 -6.12 -40.77 8.51
N GLU A 100 -7.11 -40.96 9.38
CA GLU A 100 -7.11 -40.54 10.79
C GLU A 100 -6.26 -41.50 11.64
N PRO A 101 -5.46 -41.00 12.62
CA PRO A 101 -4.85 -41.84 13.64
C PRO A 101 -5.80 -42.04 14.82
N GLN A 102 -5.89 -43.29 15.27
CA GLN A 102 -6.63 -43.76 16.44
C GLN A 102 -6.12 -43.12 17.74
N GLN A 103 -7.08 -42.78 18.62
CA GLN A 103 -6.86 -42.28 19.96
C GLN A 103 -6.51 -43.43 20.91
N SER A 104 -5.38 -43.34 21.61
CA SER A 104 -5.04 -44.17 22.76
C SER A 104 -5.09 -43.32 24.03
N SER A 105 -5.96 -43.71 24.94
CA SER A 105 -6.15 -43.15 26.28
C SER A 105 -5.00 -43.48 27.24
N SER A 106 -4.57 -42.52 28.05
CA SER A 106 -3.84 -42.77 29.30
C SER A 106 -3.94 -41.57 30.28
N PRO A 107 -3.74 -41.80 31.59
CA PRO A 107 -4.54 -41.20 32.65
C PRO A 107 -3.94 -39.97 33.33
N MET A 108 -4.81 -39.28 34.06
CA MET A 108 -4.50 -38.14 34.93
C MET A 108 -3.53 -38.50 36.04
N LEU A 109 -2.52 -37.66 36.24
CA LEU A 109 -1.87 -37.45 37.53
C LEU A 109 -1.46 -35.97 37.67
N SER A 110 -1.81 -35.45 38.84
CA SER A 110 -1.63 -34.11 39.36
C SER A 110 -0.19 -33.81 39.77
N ASP A 111 0.38 -32.72 39.29
CA ASP A 111 1.42 -31.94 39.99
C ASP A 111 1.61 -30.56 39.34
N GLU A 112 0.78 -29.59 39.74
CA GLU A 112 0.93 -28.18 39.39
C GLU A 112 1.75 -27.48 40.48
N ARG A 113 3.09 -27.35 40.32
CA ARG A 113 3.89 -26.23 40.90
C ARG A 113 5.40 -26.15 40.55
N GLN A 114 5.93 -26.84 39.54
CA GLN A 114 7.37 -26.73 39.17
C GLN A 114 7.68 -26.38 37.70
N HIS A 115 6.73 -25.86 36.91
CA HIS A 115 6.95 -25.64 35.46
C HIS A 115 7.17 -24.19 34.99
N GLN A 116 7.55 -23.24 35.86
CA GLN A 116 7.85 -21.87 35.41
C GLN A 116 9.33 -21.55 35.09
N GLU A 117 10.29 -22.42 35.41
CA GLU A 117 11.73 -22.13 35.15
C GLU A 117 12.38 -23.00 34.05
N ILE A 118 11.70 -24.01 33.51
CA ILE A 118 12.29 -24.91 32.49
C ILE A 118 12.13 -24.40 31.04
N ASN A 119 11.32 -23.35 30.80
CA ASN A 119 11.08 -22.82 29.45
C ASN A 119 12.11 -21.78 28.95
N GLN A 120 13.18 -21.50 29.70
CA GLN A 120 14.23 -20.56 29.26
C GLN A 120 15.46 -21.23 28.63
N ALA A 121 15.61 -22.55 28.72
CA ALA A 121 16.83 -23.25 28.30
C ALA A 121 16.78 -23.90 26.91
N THR A 122 15.66 -23.81 26.18
CA THR A 122 15.54 -24.30 24.78
C THR A 122 15.44 -23.16 23.77
N THR A 123 16.06 -22.01 24.07
CA THR A 123 16.52 -21.05 23.06
C THR A 123 17.64 -21.71 22.26
N THR A 124 17.24 -22.65 21.41
CA THR A 124 18.01 -23.15 20.28
C THR A 124 18.69 -21.97 19.62
N ASN A 125 19.97 -22.15 19.30
CA ASN A 125 20.91 -21.15 18.80
C ASN A 125 20.47 -20.63 17.41
N ARG A 126 19.33 -19.94 17.36
CA ARG A 126 18.73 -19.42 16.14
C ARG A 126 19.57 -18.23 15.72
N LYS A 127 20.14 -18.34 14.52
CA LYS A 127 20.93 -17.28 13.92
C LYS A 127 20.02 -16.08 13.66
N ARG A 128 20.18 -15.01 14.44
CA ARG A 128 19.45 -13.76 14.25
C ARG A 128 19.67 -13.20 12.84
N ILE A 129 18.60 -12.64 12.28
CA ILE A 129 18.64 -11.95 10.99
C ILE A 129 19.46 -10.66 11.15
N SER A 130 20.31 -10.37 10.17
CA SER A 130 21.20 -9.21 10.25
C SER A 130 20.40 -7.91 10.16
N PHE A 131 20.88 -6.85 10.81
CA PHE A 131 20.18 -5.56 10.82
C PHE A 131 19.91 -5.00 9.41
N ASN A 132 20.83 -5.23 8.46
CA ASN A 132 20.64 -4.82 7.06
C ASN A 132 19.47 -5.58 6.39
N GLN A 133 19.28 -6.85 6.70
CA GLN A 133 18.14 -7.64 6.21
C GLN A 133 16.84 -7.15 6.85
N LEU A 134 16.84 -6.84 8.14
CA LEU A 134 15.67 -6.28 8.82
C LEU A 134 15.29 -4.91 8.24
N LYS A 135 16.28 -4.03 8.00
CA LYS A 135 16.08 -2.74 7.33
C LYS A 135 15.50 -2.92 5.93
N HIS A 136 16.01 -3.89 5.15
CA HIS A 136 15.45 -4.22 3.84
C HIS A 136 13.99 -4.70 3.95
N ALA A 137 13.68 -5.55 4.94
CA ALA A 137 12.36 -6.12 5.14
C ALA A 137 11.28 -5.06 5.39
N VAL A 138 11.61 -4.01 6.16
CA VAL A 138 10.68 -2.93 6.51
C VAL A 138 10.77 -1.70 5.61
N SER A 139 11.77 -1.62 4.73
CA SER A 139 11.98 -0.44 3.89
C SER A 139 10.74 -0.15 3.03
N SER A 140 10.20 1.07 3.14
CA SER A 140 9.15 1.53 2.25
C SER A 140 9.68 1.52 0.81
N ASN A 141 9.01 0.79 -0.10
CA ASN A 141 9.31 0.86 -1.53
C ASN A 141 8.73 2.17 -2.06
N LEU A 142 9.15 3.32 -1.53
CA LEU A 142 8.86 4.56 -2.25
C LEU A 142 9.63 4.46 -3.58
N PRO A 143 8.92 4.47 -4.72
CA PRO A 143 9.58 4.42 -6.00
C PRO A 143 10.56 5.58 -6.15
N CYS A 144 11.67 5.31 -6.82
CA CYS A 144 12.65 6.33 -7.08
C CYS A 144 12.30 7.09 -8.36
N PHE A 145 12.57 8.38 -8.33
CA PHE A 145 12.59 9.23 -9.52
C PHE A 145 13.90 8.97 -10.27
N PHE A 146 13.84 9.01 -11.59
CA PHE A 146 15.03 8.94 -12.42
C PHE A 146 15.19 10.23 -13.20
N ILE A 147 16.42 10.71 -13.30
CA ILE A 147 16.75 11.90 -14.08
C ILE A 147 17.70 11.47 -15.19
N GLU A 148 17.25 11.72 -16.41
CA GLU A 148 17.98 11.48 -17.64
C GLU A 148 18.64 12.77 -18.08
N PHE A 149 19.95 12.74 -18.28
CA PHE A 149 20.69 13.84 -18.88
C PHE A 149 20.60 13.68 -20.40
N THR A 150 20.23 14.75 -21.10
CA THR A 150 20.12 14.72 -22.56
C THR A 150 21.46 14.34 -23.21
N SER A 151 21.41 13.56 -24.29
CA SER A 151 22.50 12.74 -24.81
C SER A 151 23.75 13.47 -25.29
N ASN A 152 23.71 14.80 -25.40
CA ASN A 152 24.79 15.59 -25.99
C ASN A 152 25.76 16.15 -24.96
N ALA A 153 25.51 15.93 -23.65
CA ALA A 153 26.41 16.38 -22.61
C ALA A 153 27.65 15.47 -22.51
N ASP A 154 28.84 16.06 -22.52
CA ASP A 154 30.08 15.35 -22.23
C ASP A 154 29.99 14.69 -20.86
N ARG A 155 30.38 13.41 -20.74
CA ARG A 155 30.33 12.67 -19.46
C ARG A 155 31.10 13.38 -18.34
N ASN A 156 32.13 14.13 -18.68
CA ASN A 156 32.95 14.89 -17.75
C ASN A 156 32.25 16.17 -17.24
N SER A 157 31.23 16.65 -17.96
CA SER A 157 30.41 17.80 -17.55
C SER A 157 29.30 17.42 -16.57
N ILE A 158 28.96 16.13 -16.48
CA ILE A 158 27.91 15.63 -15.61
C ILE A 158 28.41 15.69 -14.15
N PRO A 159 27.73 16.44 -13.26
CA PRO A 159 28.11 16.53 -11.86
C PRO A 159 28.05 15.15 -11.16
N THR A 160 28.79 14.99 -10.06
CA THR A 160 28.66 13.78 -9.22
C THR A 160 27.22 13.60 -8.75
N ALA A 161 26.78 12.36 -8.46
CA ALA A 161 25.38 12.09 -8.10
C ALA A 161 24.91 12.94 -6.91
N ILE A 162 25.78 13.11 -5.90
CA ILE A 162 25.51 13.92 -4.71
C ILE A 162 25.36 15.39 -5.11
N HIS A 163 26.33 15.94 -5.86
CA HIS A 163 26.28 17.34 -6.28
C HIS A 163 25.04 17.62 -7.16
N ALA A 164 24.74 16.73 -8.11
CA ALA A 164 23.53 16.82 -8.93
C ALA A 164 22.26 16.85 -8.07
N SER A 165 22.16 15.95 -7.09
CA SER A 165 21.01 15.88 -6.18
C SER A 165 20.84 17.14 -5.32
N ASP A 166 21.94 17.74 -4.86
CA ASP A 166 21.92 18.99 -4.09
C ASP A 166 21.47 20.17 -4.96
N LEU A 167 21.91 20.23 -6.23
CA LEU A 167 21.46 21.26 -7.17
C LEU A 167 19.96 21.14 -7.44
N ILE A 168 19.46 19.93 -7.68
CA ILE A 168 18.03 19.67 -7.88
C ILE A 168 17.24 20.06 -6.64
N PHE A 169 17.71 19.66 -5.46
CA PHE A 169 17.05 19.96 -4.21
C PHE A 169 16.94 21.48 -3.99
N LYS A 170 18.03 22.23 -4.21
CA LYS A 170 18.02 23.70 -4.11
C LYS A 170 17.06 24.35 -5.10
N GLU A 171 17.01 23.85 -6.33
CA GLU A 171 16.14 24.36 -7.38
C GLU A 171 14.65 24.03 -7.15
N LEU A 172 14.35 22.89 -6.53
CA LEU A 172 12.99 22.58 -6.07
C LEU A 172 12.56 23.54 -4.95
N GLN A 173 13.45 23.78 -3.99
CA GLN A 173 13.21 24.70 -2.87
C GLN A 173 13.03 26.16 -3.35
N SER A 174 13.82 26.63 -4.31
CA SER A 174 13.67 27.97 -4.89
C SER A 174 12.32 28.16 -5.60
N LYS A 175 11.74 27.08 -6.13
CA LYS A 175 10.40 27.04 -6.72
C LYS A 175 9.27 26.77 -5.72
N GLY A 176 9.56 26.82 -4.41
CA GLY A 176 8.58 26.61 -3.35
C GLY A 176 8.17 25.15 -3.14
N VAL A 177 8.86 24.18 -3.74
CA VAL A 177 8.60 22.75 -3.53
C VAL A 177 9.31 22.32 -2.25
N LEU A 178 8.55 22.31 -1.15
CA LEU A 178 9.03 21.94 0.18
C LEU A 178 9.11 20.42 0.31
N ILE A 179 10.32 19.89 0.20
CA ILE A 179 10.61 18.47 0.47
C ILE A 179 11.77 18.33 1.44
N ASN A 180 11.89 17.18 2.10
CA ASN A 180 13.14 16.82 2.77
C ASN A 180 14.21 16.45 1.74
N ARG A 181 15.47 16.38 2.20
CA ARG A 181 16.57 15.94 1.35
C ARG A 181 16.35 14.52 0.84
N PHE A 182 16.79 14.27 -0.40
CA PHE A 182 16.80 12.93 -0.98
C PHE A 182 17.60 11.96 -0.11
N THR A 183 17.02 10.79 0.16
CA THR A 183 17.61 9.77 1.04
C THR A 183 18.31 8.66 0.30
N LEU A 184 18.00 8.50 -0.99
CA LEU A 184 18.71 7.61 -1.89
C LEU A 184 19.18 8.43 -3.09
N VAL A 185 20.48 8.47 -3.29
CA VAL A 185 21.12 9.18 -4.41
C VAL A 185 22.18 8.27 -5.01
N GLY A 186 22.11 8.04 -6.31
CA GLY A 186 23.13 7.24 -6.99
C GLY A 186 22.87 7.09 -8.47
N TRP A 187 23.88 6.65 -9.21
CA TRP A 187 23.76 6.37 -10.63
C TRP A 187 23.17 4.98 -10.88
N ALA A 188 22.20 4.90 -11.78
CA ALA A 188 21.63 3.67 -12.33
C ALA A 188 21.84 3.66 -13.84
N GLY A 189 23.02 3.20 -14.29
CA GLY A 189 23.45 3.36 -15.67
C GLY A 189 23.69 4.84 -15.99
N LYS A 190 23.00 5.37 -17.01
CA LYS A 190 23.07 6.79 -17.42
C LYS A 190 22.07 7.71 -16.70
N LYS A 191 21.30 7.17 -15.75
CA LYS A 191 20.23 7.91 -15.07
C LYS A 191 20.62 8.16 -13.62
N LEU A 192 20.39 9.37 -13.14
CA LEU A 192 20.50 9.67 -11.72
C LEU A 192 19.23 9.17 -11.03
N LYS A 193 19.39 8.34 -10.00
CA LYS A 193 18.30 7.77 -9.21
C LYS A 193 18.17 8.54 -7.90
N LEU A 194 16.96 9.05 -7.64
CA LEU A 194 16.61 9.82 -6.45
C LEU A 194 15.46 9.16 -5.70
N GLY A 195 15.62 8.96 -4.39
CA GLY A 195 14.58 8.45 -3.51
C GLY A 195 14.33 9.41 -2.34
N VAL A 196 13.10 9.39 -1.84
CA VAL A 196 12.64 10.12 -0.66
C VAL A 196 12.27 9.14 0.45
N ASN A 197 12.25 9.58 1.70
CA ASN A 197 11.98 8.72 2.86
C ASN A 197 10.53 8.70 3.33
N ASN A 198 9.71 9.68 2.96
CA ASN A 198 8.33 9.80 3.42
C ASN A 198 7.33 9.95 2.26
N LYS A 199 6.07 9.66 2.56
CA LYS A 199 4.98 9.64 1.56
C LYS A 199 4.61 11.03 1.07
N GLU A 200 4.72 12.03 1.93
CA GLU A 200 4.37 13.41 1.61
C GLU A 200 5.31 13.99 0.55
N ASP A 201 6.63 13.90 0.77
CA ASP A 201 7.63 14.30 -0.21
C ASP A 201 7.45 13.53 -1.53
N TYR A 202 7.12 12.23 -1.45
CA TYR A 202 6.84 11.44 -2.65
C TYR A 202 5.63 12.00 -3.42
N ALA A 203 4.53 12.28 -2.72
CA ALA A 203 3.32 12.82 -3.31
C ALA A 203 3.56 14.19 -3.95
N ILE A 204 4.24 15.09 -3.23
CA ILE A 204 4.63 16.42 -3.70
C ILE A 204 5.47 16.31 -4.99
N LEU A 205 6.45 15.41 -5.01
CA LEU A 205 7.32 15.23 -6.19
C LEU A 205 6.61 14.58 -7.38
N VAL A 206 5.62 13.73 -7.15
CA VAL A 206 4.80 13.16 -8.23
C VAL A 206 3.85 14.21 -8.81
N SER A 207 3.20 15.01 -7.96
CA SER A 207 2.23 16.02 -8.38
C SER A 207 2.88 17.30 -8.91
N THR A 208 4.12 17.60 -8.53
CA THR A 208 4.78 18.82 -9.00
C THR A 208 5.18 18.72 -10.47
N ASP A 209 4.89 19.78 -11.20
CA ASP A 209 5.42 20.03 -12.55
C ASP A 209 6.62 20.99 -12.50
N ASN A 210 6.99 21.47 -11.31
CA ASN A 210 8.08 22.43 -11.08
C ASN A 210 9.47 21.78 -11.04
N TRP A 211 9.63 20.58 -11.62
CA TRP A 211 10.94 19.96 -11.71
C TRP A 211 11.93 20.86 -12.49
N PRO A 212 13.22 20.90 -12.13
CA PRO A 212 14.23 21.54 -12.95
C PRO A 212 14.29 20.91 -14.34
N THR A 213 14.38 21.74 -15.37
CA THR A 213 14.64 21.31 -16.76
C THR A 213 16.12 21.34 -17.10
N LYS A 214 16.92 22.08 -16.33
CA LYS A 214 18.38 22.18 -16.48
C LYS A 214 19.08 22.04 -15.14
N ILE A 215 20.26 21.43 -15.15
CA ILE A 215 21.20 21.40 -14.02
C ILE A 215 22.58 21.75 -14.57
N ASN A 216 23.20 22.80 -14.04
CA ASN A 216 24.52 23.24 -14.49
C ASN A 216 24.61 23.46 -16.02
N GLY A 217 23.54 24.02 -16.59
CA GLY A 217 23.41 24.25 -18.04
C GLY A 217 23.05 23.01 -18.87
N ILE A 218 23.01 21.81 -18.29
CA ILE A 218 22.67 20.56 -18.99
C ILE A 218 21.17 20.31 -18.89
N ASP A 219 20.52 20.08 -20.03
CA ASP A 219 19.10 19.71 -20.06
C ASP A 219 18.87 18.32 -19.47
N ILE A 220 17.85 18.22 -18.63
CA ILE A 220 17.44 17.00 -17.96
C ILE A 220 15.97 16.69 -18.20
N VAL A 221 15.65 15.39 -18.17
CA VAL A 221 14.29 14.87 -18.24
C VAL A 221 14.02 14.04 -16.99
N VAL A 222 12.97 14.39 -16.27
CA VAL A 222 12.54 13.64 -15.09
C VAL A 222 11.58 12.54 -15.49
N VAL A 223 11.96 11.30 -15.19
CA VAL A 223 11.11 10.12 -15.34
C VAL A 223 10.44 9.84 -14.01
N LYS A 224 9.17 10.24 -13.92
CA LYS A 224 8.30 9.94 -12.77
C LYS A 224 8.06 8.42 -12.68
N PRO A 225 7.92 7.85 -11.47
CA PRO A 225 7.58 6.45 -11.30
C PRO A 225 6.26 6.09 -11.96
N LYS A 226 6.22 4.95 -12.67
CA LYS A 226 5.00 4.46 -13.34
C LYS A 226 3.92 3.94 -12.40
N TYR A 227 4.30 3.61 -11.17
CA TYR A 227 3.45 2.88 -10.24
C TYR A 227 3.41 3.58 -8.89
N ILE A 228 2.23 3.57 -8.29
CA ILE A 228 2.00 4.05 -6.93
C ILE A 228 2.59 3.02 -5.95
N PRO A 229 3.33 3.44 -4.92
CA PRO A 229 3.80 2.53 -3.89
C PRO A 229 2.66 1.86 -3.15
N ASP A 230 2.87 0.62 -2.71
CA ASP A 230 1.96 -0.08 -1.78
C ASP A 230 1.70 0.71 -0.49
N SER A 231 2.55 1.69 -0.15
CA SER A 231 2.34 2.55 1.01
C SER A 231 1.17 3.54 0.83
N PHE A 232 0.66 3.74 -0.38
CA PHE A 232 -0.55 4.52 -0.69
C PHE A 232 -1.77 3.62 -0.93
N ALA A 233 -1.62 2.31 -0.68
CA ALA A 233 -2.73 1.39 -0.76
C ALA A 233 -3.55 1.40 0.54
N LEU A 234 -4.85 1.29 0.37
CA LEU A 234 -5.84 1.12 1.43
C LEU A 234 -6.54 -0.22 1.27
N VAL A 235 -7.20 -0.66 2.35
CA VAL A 235 -8.01 -1.87 2.36
C VAL A 235 -9.37 -1.54 2.95
N VAL A 236 -10.43 -1.79 2.17
CA VAL A 236 -11.79 -1.91 2.71
C VAL A 236 -11.96 -3.32 3.24
N ARG A 237 -12.39 -3.45 4.50
CA ARG A 237 -12.55 -4.76 5.14
C ARG A 237 -14.01 -5.14 5.31
N TYR A 238 -14.26 -6.45 5.35
CA TYR A 238 -15.55 -7.05 5.66
C TYR A 238 -16.65 -6.76 4.62
N VAL A 239 -16.28 -6.68 3.35
CA VAL A 239 -17.22 -6.56 2.23
C VAL A 239 -18.03 -7.86 2.10
N PRO A 240 -19.37 -7.82 2.09
CA PRO A 240 -20.20 -9.01 1.87
C PRO A 240 -19.87 -9.72 0.55
N ARG A 241 -19.78 -11.04 0.58
CA ARG A 241 -19.30 -11.88 -0.54
C ARG A 241 -20.28 -11.98 -1.71
N ASP A 242 -21.55 -11.68 -1.45
CA ASP A 242 -22.65 -11.60 -2.40
C ASP A 242 -22.60 -10.33 -3.26
N LEU A 243 -21.79 -9.33 -2.89
CA LEU A 243 -21.59 -8.14 -3.71
C LEU A 243 -20.64 -8.43 -4.88
N GLU A 244 -21.04 -7.98 -6.08
CA GLU A 244 -20.23 -8.08 -7.28
C GLU A 244 -19.00 -7.15 -7.21
N GLU A 245 -17.85 -7.61 -7.70
CA GLU A 245 -16.59 -6.85 -7.69
C GLU A 245 -16.71 -5.50 -8.43
N ASN A 246 -17.46 -5.45 -9.54
CA ASN A 246 -17.72 -4.21 -10.28
C ASN A 246 -18.52 -3.20 -9.43
N PHE A 247 -19.53 -3.67 -8.71
CA PHE A 247 -20.32 -2.83 -7.81
C PHE A 247 -19.46 -2.25 -6.68
N VAL A 248 -18.67 -3.10 -6.01
CA VAL A 248 -17.76 -2.68 -4.93
C VAL A 248 -16.75 -1.66 -5.45
N SER A 249 -16.19 -1.89 -6.64
CA SER A 249 -15.23 -0.98 -7.26
C SER A 249 -15.84 0.39 -7.57
N ASN A 250 -17.06 0.42 -8.12
CA ASN A 250 -17.78 1.65 -8.42
C ASN A 250 -18.10 2.44 -7.14
N GLU A 251 -18.53 1.78 -6.05
CA GLU A 251 -18.79 2.45 -4.78
C GLU A 251 -17.52 3.03 -4.14
N ILE A 252 -16.39 2.31 -4.24
CA ILE A 252 -15.08 2.82 -3.81
C ILE A 252 -14.70 4.07 -4.61
N GLN A 253 -14.81 4.02 -5.94
CA GLN A 253 -14.46 5.15 -6.81
C GLN A 253 -15.41 6.35 -6.68
N ARG A 254 -16.70 6.09 -6.36
CA ARG A 254 -17.68 7.15 -6.10
C ARG A 254 -17.33 7.95 -4.85
N THR A 255 -16.77 7.30 -3.84
CA THR A 255 -16.35 7.96 -2.59
C THR A 255 -14.92 8.49 -2.67
N ILE A 256 -14.06 7.80 -3.41
CA ILE A 256 -12.62 8.07 -3.50
C ILE A 256 -12.26 8.16 -4.98
N ALA A 257 -12.36 9.37 -5.54
CA ALA A 257 -12.25 9.59 -6.97
C ALA A 257 -10.88 9.17 -7.52
N SER A 258 -9.82 9.28 -6.71
CA SER A 258 -8.47 8.90 -7.11
C SER A 258 -8.12 7.42 -6.86
N ALA A 259 -9.10 6.60 -6.45
CA ALA A 259 -8.91 5.17 -6.26
C ALA A 259 -8.67 4.42 -7.59
N ASP A 260 -7.64 3.59 -7.60
CA ASP A 260 -7.21 2.80 -8.74
C ASP A 260 -6.81 1.37 -8.30
N ARG A 261 -6.66 0.46 -9.26
CA ARG A 261 -6.15 -0.91 -9.05
C ARG A 261 -6.88 -1.67 -7.92
N ILE A 262 -8.20 -1.50 -7.88
CA ILE A 262 -9.08 -2.17 -6.92
C ILE A 262 -9.03 -3.67 -7.20
N LYS A 263 -8.70 -4.46 -6.16
CA LYS A 263 -8.57 -5.91 -6.24
C LYS A 263 -9.08 -6.57 -4.97
N ARG A 264 -9.86 -7.63 -5.13
CA ARG A 264 -10.21 -8.54 -4.04
C ARG A 264 -8.98 -9.25 -3.49
N ILE A 265 -8.86 -9.30 -2.16
CA ILE A 265 -7.79 -10.05 -1.47
C ILE A 265 -8.24 -11.51 -1.32
N HIS A 266 -7.47 -12.43 -1.90
CA HIS A 266 -7.74 -13.87 -1.82
C HIS A 266 -7.04 -14.51 -0.63
N TYR A 267 -7.83 -14.97 0.34
CA TYR A 267 -7.32 -15.75 1.47
C TYR A 267 -7.29 -17.24 1.13
N SER A 268 -6.34 -17.97 1.73
CA SER A 268 -6.22 -19.43 1.59
C SER A 268 -7.40 -20.19 2.20
N TYR A 269 -8.10 -19.58 3.16
CA TYR A 269 -9.29 -20.12 3.81
C TYR A 269 -10.53 -19.33 3.39
N GLN A 270 -11.66 -20.03 3.31
CA GLN A 270 -12.93 -19.43 2.94
C GLN A 270 -13.47 -18.56 4.07
N ARG A 271 -13.69 -17.27 3.79
CA ARG A 271 -14.31 -16.30 4.69
C ARG A 271 -15.75 -16.01 4.25
N ARG A 272 -16.57 -15.51 5.18
CA ARG A 272 -17.92 -15.01 4.89
C ARG A 272 -17.90 -13.64 4.21
N THR A 273 -16.82 -12.91 4.37
CA THR A 273 -16.60 -11.58 3.82
C THR A 273 -15.28 -11.53 3.07
N ASP A 274 -15.18 -10.58 2.17
CA ASP A 274 -13.98 -10.25 1.42
C ASP A 274 -13.38 -8.94 1.89
N ASP A 275 -12.09 -8.78 1.60
CA ASP A 275 -11.39 -7.52 1.81
C ASP A 275 -10.91 -7.06 0.41
N TYR A 276 -10.98 -5.76 0.15
CA TYR A 276 -10.58 -5.18 -1.15
C TYR A 276 -9.42 -4.21 -0.94
N ARG A 277 -8.33 -4.45 -1.64
CA ARG A 277 -7.18 -3.54 -1.71
C ARG A 277 -7.39 -2.57 -2.88
N PHE A 278 -7.01 -1.32 -2.70
CA PHE A 278 -6.97 -0.33 -3.77
C PHE A 278 -5.84 0.68 -3.52
N ASP A 279 -5.31 1.28 -4.58
CA ASP A 279 -4.28 2.32 -4.51
C ASP A 279 -4.97 3.70 -4.59
N VAL A 280 -4.50 4.70 -3.84
CA VAL A 280 -5.04 6.08 -3.88
C VAL A 280 -3.97 7.00 -4.48
N LYS A 281 -4.29 7.67 -5.59
CA LYS A 281 -3.33 8.55 -6.29
C LYS A 281 -3.10 9.86 -5.56
N ASP A 282 -4.16 10.45 -5.01
CA ASP A 282 -4.08 11.73 -4.33
C ASP A 282 -3.76 11.55 -2.84
N TYR A 283 -2.72 12.22 -2.35
CA TYR A 283 -2.26 12.07 -0.97
C TYR A 283 -3.20 12.75 0.03
N SER A 284 -3.83 13.85 -0.35
CA SER A 284 -4.77 14.56 0.51
C SER A 284 -6.05 13.73 0.71
N GLU A 285 -6.56 13.13 -0.37
CA GLU A 285 -7.68 12.19 -0.34
C GLU A 285 -7.32 10.92 0.44
N TYR A 286 -6.12 10.36 0.26
CA TYR A 286 -5.63 9.22 1.03
C TYR A 286 -5.69 9.49 2.56
N ASN A 287 -5.23 10.67 2.99
CA ASN A 287 -5.27 11.04 4.41
C ASN A 287 -6.70 11.33 4.89
N ALA A 288 -7.52 12.03 4.10
CA ALA A 288 -8.91 12.32 4.44
C ALA A 288 -9.73 11.03 4.63
N VAL A 289 -9.59 10.08 3.70
CA VAL A 289 -10.26 8.77 3.77
C VAL A 289 -9.80 7.97 5.00
N LEU A 290 -8.50 8.00 5.31
CA LEU A 290 -7.98 7.33 6.50
C LEU A 290 -8.48 7.96 7.80
N GLN A 291 -8.59 9.29 7.83
CA GLN A 291 -9.14 10.03 8.96
C GLN A 291 -10.64 9.71 9.15
N LEU A 292 -11.39 9.57 8.06
CA LEU A 292 -12.77 9.09 8.10
C LEU A 292 -12.85 7.64 8.60
N GLY A 293 -11.92 6.78 8.20
CA GLY A 293 -11.79 5.39 8.66
C GLY A 293 -12.89 4.44 8.22
N ARG A 294 -13.87 4.92 7.43
CA ARG A 294 -15.02 4.17 6.94
C ARG A 294 -15.48 4.62 5.55
N ILE A 295 -16.16 3.73 4.84
CA ILE A 295 -16.78 3.98 3.53
C ILE A 295 -18.14 3.29 3.43
N ALA A 296 -19.08 3.91 2.72
CA ALA A 296 -20.35 3.29 2.40
C ALA A 296 -20.19 2.39 1.17
N ILE A 297 -20.58 1.11 1.30
CA ILE A 297 -20.68 0.18 0.17
C ILE A 297 -22.03 -0.54 0.29
N GLY A 298 -22.90 -0.32 -0.69
CA GLY A 298 -24.31 -0.75 -0.60
C GLY A 298 -24.99 -0.12 0.60
N HIS A 299 -25.55 -0.95 1.50
CA HIS A 299 -26.24 -0.49 2.71
C HIS A 299 -25.38 -0.57 3.98
N SER A 300 -24.06 -0.77 3.85
CA SER A 300 -23.16 -0.98 4.99
C SER A 300 -22.05 0.06 5.04
N TRP A 301 -21.72 0.49 6.26
CA TRP A 301 -20.50 1.25 6.54
C TRP A 301 -19.37 0.30 6.89
N LEU A 302 -18.36 0.24 6.03
CA LEU A 302 -17.24 -0.69 6.13
C LEU A 302 -15.95 0.03 6.54
N SER A 303 -15.10 -0.66 7.29
CA SER A 303 -13.85 -0.08 7.80
C SER A 303 -12.80 0.03 6.69
N ILE A 304 -12.16 1.20 6.62
CA ILE A 304 -10.97 1.42 5.80
C ILE A 304 -9.74 1.41 6.71
N THR A 305 -8.70 0.71 6.26
CA THR A 305 -7.40 0.67 6.94
C THR A 305 -6.25 0.84 5.96
N LYS A 306 -5.09 1.28 6.46
CA LYS A 306 -3.83 1.28 5.70
C LYS A 306 -3.52 -0.15 5.24
N PHE A 307 -3.11 -0.32 3.98
CA PHE A 307 -2.51 -1.57 3.54
C PHE A 307 -1.09 -1.66 4.10
N TYR A 308 -0.77 -2.79 4.73
CA TYR A 308 0.58 -3.08 5.19
C TYR A 308 1.15 -4.19 4.32
N PRO A 309 2.10 -3.89 3.43
CA PRO A 309 2.78 -4.93 2.67
C PRO A 309 3.51 -5.86 3.66
N GLY A 310 3.57 -7.15 3.31
CA GLY A 310 4.34 -8.13 4.06
C GLY A 310 5.83 -7.76 4.12
N ASN A 311 6.54 -8.35 5.09
CA ASN A 311 7.97 -8.12 5.25
C ASN A 311 8.71 -8.62 4.00
N ARG A 312 9.56 -7.77 3.40
CA ARG A 312 10.30 -8.20 2.21
C ARG A 312 11.38 -9.20 2.56
N LEU A 313 11.34 -10.32 1.88
CA LEU A 313 12.42 -11.30 1.95
C LEU A 313 13.67 -10.74 1.27
N ALA A 314 14.78 -10.75 2.00
CA ALA A 314 16.09 -10.58 1.39
C ALA A 314 16.45 -11.89 0.68
N TYR A 315 16.32 -11.93 -0.64
CA TYR A 315 16.77 -13.06 -1.44
C TYR A 315 17.60 -12.58 -2.62
N CYS A 316 18.55 -13.42 -3.02
CA CYS A 316 19.49 -13.08 -4.06
C CYS A 316 18.97 -13.57 -5.41
N THR A 317 18.74 -12.68 -6.39
CA THR A 317 18.32 -13.09 -7.74
C THR A 317 19.44 -13.73 -8.56
N ARG A 318 20.67 -13.83 -8.03
CA ARG A 318 21.81 -14.49 -8.68
C ARG A 318 21.84 -15.98 -8.34
N CYS A 319 21.76 -16.33 -7.06
CA CYS A 319 21.81 -17.72 -6.59
C CYS A 319 20.48 -18.25 -6.04
N TRP A 320 19.44 -17.42 -5.98
CA TRP A 320 18.09 -17.70 -5.48
C TRP A 320 17.99 -18.08 -4.00
N ARG A 321 19.06 -17.95 -3.22
CA ARG A 321 19.07 -18.17 -1.77
C ARG A 321 18.53 -16.97 -1.00
N ILE A 322 17.88 -17.25 0.13
CA ILE A 322 17.47 -16.23 1.10
C ILE A 322 18.66 -15.76 1.95
N GLY A 323 18.51 -14.61 2.61
CA GLY A 323 19.50 -14.05 3.54
C GLY A 323 20.58 -13.17 2.90
N HIS A 324 20.50 -12.81 1.63
CA HIS A 324 21.38 -11.76 1.08
C HIS A 324 20.81 -11.19 -0.22
N LEU A 325 21.34 -10.04 -0.64
CA LEU A 325 20.97 -9.39 -1.89
C LEU A 325 21.99 -9.70 -2.99
N ARG A 326 21.62 -9.44 -4.25
CA ARG A 326 22.47 -9.73 -5.42
C ARG A 326 23.85 -9.04 -5.35
N ASN A 327 23.91 -7.82 -4.83
CA ASN A 327 25.13 -7.01 -4.76
C ASN A 327 26.17 -7.56 -3.78
N THR A 328 25.78 -8.40 -2.83
CA THR A 328 26.68 -9.05 -1.87
C THR A 328 26.93 -10.52 -2.21
N CYS A 329 26.54 -10.96 -3.41
CA CYS A 329 26.60 -12.38 -3.79
C CYS A 329 27.83 -12.70 -4.63
N ASN A 330 28.67 -13.59 -4.11
CA ASN A 330 29.87 -14.09 -4.79
C ASN A 330 29.62 -15.40 -5.57
N ALA A 331 28.44 -15.99 -5.48
CA ALA A 331 28.11 -17.22 -6.21
C ALA A 331 27.84 -16.93 -7.69
N GLU A 332 27.98 -17.95 -8.54
CA GLU A 332 27.62 -17.88 -9.95
C GLU A 332 26.12 -17.64 -10.15
N SER A 333 25.77 -17.04 -11.30
CA SER A 333 24.38 -16.82 -11.67
C SER A 333 23.70 -18.16 -11.98
N LYS A 334 22.49 -18.37 -11.47
CA LYS A 334 21.74 -19.62 -11.62
C LYS A 334 20.38 -19.40 -12.26
N CYS A 335 19.90 -20.40 -12.99
CA CYS A 335 18.56 -20.41 -13.55
C CYS A 335 17.51 -20.37 -12.43
N ARG A 336 16.45 -19.57 -12.59
CA ARG A 336 15.37 -19.43 -11.60
C ARG A 336 14.59 -20.73 -11.35
N ILE A 337 14.51 -21.58 -12.37
CA ILE A 337 13.69 -22.80 -12.37
C ILE A 337 14.54 -23.98 -11.90
N CYS A 338 15.58 -24.35 -12.66
CA CYS A 338 16.37 -25.55 -12.39
C CYS A 338 17.61 -25.33 -11.50
N LEU A 339 17.98 -24.08 -11.22
CA LEU A 339 19.17 -23.69 -10.44
C LEU A 339 20.52 -24.13 -11.03
N GLU A 340 20.56 -24.53 -12.30
CA GLU A 340 21.79 -24.75 -13.04
C GLU A 340 22.51 -23.41 -13.30
N ASN A 341 23.84 -23.45 -13.45
CA ASN A 341 24.63 -22.26 -13.66
C ASN A 341 24.35 -21.66 -15.06
N LEU A 342 24.17 -20.34 -15.09
CA LEU A 342 24.04 -19.55 -16.31
C LEU A 342 25.44 -19.11 -16.74
N ASN A 343 26.00 -19.79 -17.73
CA ASN A 343 27.23 -19.37 -18.39
C ASN A 343 26.93 -18.19 -19.32
N ILE A 344 27.90 -17.28 -19.45
CA ILE A 344 27.78 -16.12 -20.36
C ILE A 344 27.93 -16.58 -21.81
N ASP A 345 28.80 -17.57 -22.05
CA ASP A 345 29.21 -17.97 -23.39
C ASP A 345 28.28 -19.00 -24.04
N THR A 346 27.48 -19.72 -23.24
CA THR A 346 26.57 -20.75 -23.76
C THR A 346 25.12 -20.45 -23.40
N PRO A 347 24.19 -20.54 -24.37
CA PRO A 347 22.77 -20.38 -24.08
C PRO A 347 22.33 -21.50 -23.12
N HIS A 348 21.80 -21.10 -21.96
CA HIS A 348 21.26 -22.04 -20.99
C HIS A 348 19.97 -22.67 -21.51
N MET A 349 19.95 -23.99 -21.66
CA MET A 349 18.76 -24.78 -22.00
C MET A 349 18.10 -25.29 -20.72
N CYS A 350 17.09 -24.58 -20.22
CA CYS A 350 16.40 -24.97 -18.99
C CYS A 350 15.61 -26.28 -19.20
N ASN A 351 15.86 -27.27 -18.34
CA ASN A 351 15.13 -28.54 -18.33
C ASN A 351 13.69 -28.44 -17.78
N ASN A 352 13.26 -27.25 -17.33
CA ASN A 352 11.97 -26.98 -16.69
C ASN A 352 11.68 -27.80 -15.41
N GLU A 353 12.67 -28.46 -14.83
CA GLU A 353 12.54 -29.13 -13.55
C GLU A 353 12.76 -28.12 -12.42
N SER A 354 11.68 -27.70 -11.77
CA SER A 354 11.77 -26.74 -10.67
C SER A 354 12.56 -27.31 -9.49
N LYS A 355 13.60 -26.58 -9.06
CA LYS A 355 14.44 -26.90 -7.91
C LYS A 355 14.48 -25.71 -6.93
N CYS A 356 14.41 -26.00 -5.64
CA CYS A 356 14.42 -25.00 -4.59
C CYS A 356 15.83 -24.74 -4.05
N ALA A 357 16.28 -23.48 -4.00
CA ALA A 357 17.64 -23.14 -3.59
C ALA A 357 17.85 -23.22 -2.07
N GLN A 358 16.76 -23.39 -1.29
CA GLN A 358 16.82 -23.50 0.17
C GLN A 358 16.84 -24.95 0.65
N CYS A 359 16.04 -25.83 0.02
CA CYS A 359 15.85 -27.21 0.48
C CYS A 359 16.03 -28.26 -0.61
N ASP A 360 16.47 -27.88 -1.82
CA ASP A 360 16.66 -28.74 -2.99
C ASP A 360 15.41 -29.53 -3.44
N GLY A 361 14.23 -29.19 -2.93
CA GLY A 361 12.95 -29.82 -3.29
C GLY A 361 12.44 -29.45 -4.70
N LYS A 362 11.46 -30.22 -5.19
CA LYS A 362 10.83 -30.08 -6.52
C LYS A 362 9.80 -28.94 -6.59
N HIS A 363 10.19 -27.72 -6.22
CA HIS A 363 9.37 -26.51 -6.26
C HIS A 363 10.26 -25.27 -6.44
N HIS A 364 9.66 -24.12 -6.73
CA HIS A 364 10.44 -22.88 -6.89
C HIS A 364 11.02 -22.39 -5.56
N SER A 365 12.19 -21.76 -5.59
CA SER A 365 12.90 -21.27 -4.39
C SER A 365 12.12 -20.28 -3.49
N LEU A 366 11.05 -19.68 -4.01
CA LEU A 366 10.18 -18.73 -3.31
C LEU A 366 8.74 -19.26 -3.14
N ASP A 367 8.53 -20.56 -3.35
CA ASP A 367 7.22 -21.18 -3.22
C ASP A 367 6.78 -21.21 -1.74
N SER A 368 5.50 -20.93 -1.51
CA SER A 368 4.82 -21.05 -0.22
C SER A 368 4.92 -22.44 0.42
N GLN A 369 5.13 -23.49 -0.39
CA GLN A 369 5.29 -24.86 0.07
C GLN A 369 6.67 -25.16 0.66
N CYS A 370 7.64 -24.24 0.52
CA CYS A 370 8.99 -24.43 1.06
C CYS A 370 9.01 -24.20 2.58
N GLN A 371 9.23 -25.27 3.37
CA GLN A 371 9.28 -25.20 4.83
C GLN A 371 10.39 -24.25 5.33
N VAL A 372 11.58 -24.26 4.73
CA VAL A 372 12.69 -23.36 5.08
C VAL A 372 12.33 -21.90 4.84
N LEU A 373 11.60 -21.62 3.75
CA LEU A 373 11.13 -20.26 3.44
C LEU A 373 10.09 -19.79 4.46
N LYS A 374 9.17 -20.68 4.86
CA LYS A 374 8.14 -20.39 5.86
C LYS A 374 8.78 -20.08 7.21
N GLU A 375 9.72 -20.90 7.66
CA GLU A 375 10.47 -20.66 8.90
C GLU A 375 11.24 -19.34 8.86
N TYR A 376 11.88 -19.02 7.72
CA TYR A 376 12.56 -17.73 7.55
C TYR A 376 11.60 -16.54 7.59
N LYS A 377 10.39 -16.67 7.00
CA LYS A 377 9.34 -15.63 7.08
C LYS A 377 8.88 -15.40 8.51
N ASP A 378 8.62 -16.48 9.23
CA ASP A 378 8.17 -16.42 10.62
C ASP A 378 9.27 -15.79 11.50
N GLN A 379 10.52 -16.20 11.35
CA GLN A 379 11.66 -15.59 12.04
C GLN A 379 11.85 -14.11 11.67
N LEU A 380 11.71 -13.77 10.38
CA LEU A 380 11.80 -12.38 9.92
C LEU A 380 10.72 -11.51 10.54
N LYS A 381 9.51 -12.05 10.69
CA LYS A 381 8.41 -11.35 11.35
C LYS A 381 8.72 -11.11 12.82
N GLU A 382 9.16 -12.13 13.55
CA GLU A 382 9.54 -12.02 14.96
C GLU A 382 10.68 -11.02 15.17
N ASP A 383 11.78 -11.14 14.42
CA ASP A 383 12.95 -10.26 14.54
C ASP A 383 12.62 -8.80 14.17
N VAL A 384 11.73 -8.58 13.20
CA VAL A 384 11.26 -7.23 12.84
C VAL A 384 10.43 -6.63 13.98
N GLU A 385 9.47 -7.36 14.55
CA GLU A 385 8.66 -6.85 15.67
C GLU A 385 9.52 -6.58 16.92
N ASP A 386 10.47 -7.47 17.24
CA ASP A 386 11.43 -7.27 18.34
C ASP A 386 12.30 -6.02 18.12
N ALA A 387 12.83 -5.83 16.90
CA ALA A 387 13.61 -4.65 16.57
C ALA A 387 12.78 -3.34 16.61
N ILE A 388 11.49 -3.41 16.25
CA ILE A 388 10.56 -2.27 16.40
C ILE A 388 10.31 -1.97 17.88
N GLN A 389 10.05 -2.99 18.69
CA GLN A 389 9.81 -2.84 20.13
C GLN A 389 11.03 -2.24 20.85
N LYS A 390 12.24 -2.57 20.39
CA LYS A 390 13.51 -2.02 20.89
C LYS A 390 13.84 -0.62 20.35
N GLY A 391 13.03 -0.08 19.44
CA GLY A 391 13.29 1.22 18.79
C GLY A 391 14.45 1.20 17.78
N LEU A 392 14.98 0.02 17.42
CA LEU A 392 16.04 -0.13 16.42
C LEU A 392 15.51 0.05 15.00
N LEU A 393 14.23 -0.29 14.79
CA LEU A 393 13.51 -0.03 13.56
C LEU A 393 12.30 0.84 13.85
N GLN A 394 12.15 1.90 13.07
CA GLN A 394 10.89 2.62 13.04
C GLN A 394 10.00 1.94 12.01
N ARG A 395 8.98 1.20 12.46
CA ARG A 395 7.83 0.97 11.58
C ARG A 395 7.24 2.35 11.31
N PHE A 396 6.77 2.61 10.09
CA PHE A 396 5.80 3.69 9.86
C PHE A 396 4.52 3.30 10.62
N SER A 397 4.58 3.46 11.93
CA SER A 397 3.59 3.05 12.89
C SER A 397 2.35 3.92 12.68
N PRO A 398 1.15 3.33 12.68
CA PRO A 398 -0.05 4.09 12.93
C PRO A 398 -0.02 4.54 14.40
N GLN A 399 0.64 5.67 14.71
CA GLN A 399 0.40 6.30 16.01
C GLN A 399 -1.05 6.82 16.11
N GLU A 400 -1.73 6.96 14.99
CA GLU A 400 -3.18 7.06 14.94
C GLU A 400 -3.76 5.64 14.91
N LYS A 401 -4.03 5.06 16.08
CA LYS A 401 -5.15 4.12 16.15
C LYS A 401 -6.33 4.88 15.56
N SER A 402 -6.95 4.34 14.51
CA SER A 402 -8.26 4.85 14.09
C SER A 402 -9.07 4.99 15.37
N PRO A 403 -9.65 6.18 15.65
CA PRO A 403 -10.36 6.41 16.89
C PRO A 403 -11.29 5.23 17.14
N SER A 404 -11.20 4.65 18.35
CA SER A 404 -12.06 3.51 18.71
C SER A 404 -13.49 3.91 18.37
N PHE A 405 -14.14 3.11 17.53
CA PHE A 405 -15.50 3.41 17.10
C PHE A 405 -16.41 3.42 18.34
N GLU A 406 -16.75 4.62 18.79
CA GLU A 406 -17.89 4.83 19.65
C GLU A 406 -19.11 4.91 18.76
N ARG A 407 -20.01 3.94 18.90
CA ARG A 407 -21.31 4.00 18.24
C ARG A 407 -22.06 5.20 18.80
N ARG A 408 -22.01 6.33 18.10
CA ARG A 408 -22.83 7.49 18.44
C ARG A 408 -24.23 7.21 17.94
N GLU A 409 -25.17 7.00 18.85
CA GLU A 409 -26.59 6.81 18.51
C GLU A 409 -27.13 7.97 17.65
N GLN A 410 -26.52 9.16 17.77
CA GLN A 410 -26.85 10.37 17.00
C GLN A 410 -26.52 10.26 15.49
N ASP A 411 -25.62 9.37 15.10
CA ASP A 411 -25.27 9.14 13.69
C ASP A 411 -26.33 8.29 12.96
N PHE A 412 -27.25 7.70 13.71
CA PHE A 412 -28.39 6.97 13.16
C PHE A 412 -29.63 7.86 13.31
N PRO A 413 -30.39 8.11 12.23
CA PRO A 413 -31.67 8.79 12.38
C PRO A 413 -32.51 8.01 13.40
N PRO A 414 -33.10 8.68 14.41
CA PRO A 414 -33.96 7.99 15.36
C PRO A 414 -35.03 7.29 14.55
N LEU A 415 -35.19 5.97 14.78
CA LEU A 415 -36.31 5.23 14.24
C LEU A 415 -37.55 5.91 14.79
N THR A 416 -38.18 6.77 13.99
CA THR A 416 -39.42 7.41 14.38
C THR A 416 -40.41 6.27 14.60
N ALA A 417 -41.00 6.20 15.79
CA ALA A 417 -41.98 5.18 16.18
C ALA A 417 -43.30 5.25 15.37
N SER A 418 -43.28 5.89 14.19
CA SER A 418 -44.41 6.13 13.31
C SER A 418 -44.96 4.87 12.63
N ASP A 419 -44.30 3.70 12.77
CA ASP A 419 -44.77 2.44 12.18
C ASP A 419 -45.34 1.43 13.20
N ASN A 420 -45.61 1.84 14.45
CA ASN A 420 -46.35 0.99 15.39
C ASN A 420 -47.86 0.83 15.05
N HIS A 421 -48.32 1.29 13.89
CA HIS A 421 -49.72 1.22 13.48
C HIS A 421 -50.16 -0.07 12.76
N SER A 422 -49.35 -1.14 12.74
CA SER A 422 -49.70 -2.38 12.01
C SER A 422 -49.87 -3.65 12.85
N ASN A 423 -49.72 -3.60 14.17
CA ASN A 423 -49.91 -4.79 15.04
C ASN A 423 -51.36 -5.12 15.43
N GLU A 424 -52.37 -4.35 14.99
CA GLU A 424 -53.79 -4.66 15.30
C GLU A 424 -54.50 -5.51 14.25
N LYS A 425 -53.89 -5.86 13.11
CA LYS A 425 -54.59 -6.57 12.01
C LYS A 425 -54.31 -8.07 11.85
N TRP A 426 -53.57 -8.71 12.74
CA TRP A 426 -53.26 -10.16 12.63
C TRP A 426 -53.99 -11.06 13.64
N ASN A 427 -54.93 -10.54 14.42
CA ASN A 427 -55.77 -11.33 15.35
C ASN A 427 -57.24 -11.37 14.95
N THR A 428 -57.55 -11.64 13.68
CA THR A 428 -58.90 -12.04 13.25
C THR A 428 -58.84 -12.81 11.93
N ALA A 429 -58.62 -14.13 12.02
CA ALA A 429 -59.12 -15.16 11.12
C ALA A 429 -58.91 -16.54 11.76
#